data_AF-A0A3D3YWE3-F1
#
_entry.id   AF-A0A3D3YWE3-F1
#
_cell.length_a   1.000
_cell.length_b   1.000
_cell.length_c   1.000
_cell.angle_alpha   90.00
_cell.angle_beta   90.00
_cell.angle_gamma   90.00
#
_symmetry.space_group_name_H-M   'P 1'
#
loop_
_entity.id
_entity.type
_entity.pdbx_description
1 polymer ?
#
loop_
_entity_poly.entity_id
_entity_poly.type
_entity_poly.pdbx_seq_one_letter_code
_entity_poly.pdbx_strand_id
1 'polypeptide(L)'
;RLALFRFFLRAGRPPVSAELAGEFGVPRREVEEALRRLADAHVIVLAPGTASVWMANPLSAVPTSFQAEVDGRRWYGNCIWDA
;
A
#
# COMPACT_ATOMS: atom_id res chain seq x y z
N ARG A 1 9.07 -1.78 -3.24
CA ARG A 1 8.56 -2.18 -1.90
C ARG A 1 8.72 -1.08 -0.86
N LEU A 2 9.93 -0.68 -0.45
CA LEU A 2 10.14 0.25 0.67
C LEU A 2 9.47 1.62 0.51
N ALA A 3 9.52 2.21 -0.69
CA ALA A 3 8.84 3.48 -0.98
C ALA A 3 7.32 3.41 -0.73
N LEU A 4 6.67 2.32 -1.13
CA LEU A 4 5.24 2.09 -0.87
C LEU A 4 4.93 2.15 0.63
N PHE A 5 5.66 1.39 1.46
CA PHE A 5 5.43 1.36 2.90
C PHE A 5 5.72 2.71 3.57
N ARG A 6 6.82 3.38 3.19
CA ARG A 6 7.15 4.71 3.70
C ARG A 6 6.09 5.74 3.32
N PHE A 7 5.60 5.68 2.08
CA PHE A 7 4.50 6.54 1.63
C PHE A 7 3.25 6.28 2.47
N PHE A 8 2.87 5.01 2.63
CA PHE A 8 1.66 4.62 3.35
C PHE A 8 1.69 5.13 4.81
N LEU A 9 2.80 4.94 5.52
CA LEU A 9 2.94 5.42 6.89
C LEU A 9 2.89 6.96 6.99
N ARG A 10 3.50 7.68 6.05
CA ARG A 10 3.49 9.16 6.05
C ARG A 10 2.12 9.73 5.70
N ALA A 11 1.48 9.18 4.66
CA ALA A 11 0.26 9.74 4.06
C ALA A 11 -1.04 9.15 4.61
N GLY A 12 -0.97 8.05 5.38
CA GLY A 12 -2.15 7.34 5.89
C GLY A 12 -2.95 6.56 4.82
N ARG A 13 -2.43 6.50 3.59
CA ARG A 13 -3.02 5.78 2.45
C ARG A 13 -1.93 5.24 1.54
N PRO A 14 -2.17 4.18 0.75
CA PRO A 14 -1.19 3.75 -0.23
C PRO A 14 -0.97 4.85 -1.29
N PRO A 15 0.20 4.87 -1.94
CA PRO A 15 0.41 5.73 -3.09
C PRO A 15 -0.41 5.25 -4.30
N VAL A 16 -0.80 6.18 -5.17
CA VAL A 16 -1.20 5.83 -6.54
C VAL A 16 0.05 5.68 -7.42
N SER A 17 -0.05 4.91 -8.51
CA SER A 17 1.10 4.62 -9.38
C SER A 17 1.80 5.88 -9.90
N ALA A 18 1.07 6.98 -10.11
CA ALA A 18 1.64 8.25 -10.54
C ALA A 18 2.57 8.90 -9.50
N GLU A 19 2.28 8.75 -8.20
CA GLU A 19 3.11 9.31 -7.12
C GLU A 19 4.45 8.59 -7.04
N LEU A 20 4.44 7.25 -7.14
CA LEU A 20 5.66 6.46 -7.19
C LEU A 20 6.43 6.70 -8.51
N ALA A 21 5.74 6.89 -9.63
CA ALA A 21 6.36 7.19 -10.91
C ALA A 21 7.13 8.52 -10.84
N GLY A 22 6.52 9.54 -10.23
CA GLY A 22 7.17 10.82 -9.97
C GLY A 22 8.37 10.69 -9.02
N GLU A 23 8.25 9.90 -7.95
CA GLU A 23 9.35 9.66 -6.99
C GLU A 23 10.56 8.97 -7.64
N PHE A 24 10.32 8.03 -8.55
CA PHE A 24 11.39 7.26 -9.20
C PHE A 24 11.87 7.83 -10.54
N GLY A 25 11.15 8.81 -11.12
CA GLY A 25 11.47 9.33 -12.45
C GLY A 25 11.27 8.31 -13.58
N VAL A 26 10.30 7.40 -13.42
CA VAL A 26 10.00 6.33 -14.39
C VAL A 26 8.57 6.44 -14.92
N PRO A 27 8.27 5.86 -16.09
CA PRO A 27 6.90 5.76 -16.59
C PRO A 27 5.94 5.09 -15.60
N ARG A 28 4.70 5.60 -15.52
CA ARG A 28 3.63 5.00 -14.69
C ARG A 28 3.45 3.51 -14.92
N ARG A 29 3.53 3.08 -16.19
CA ARG A 29 3.40 1.66 -16.58
C ARG A 29 4.44 0.77 -15.89
N GLU A 30 5.69 1.23 -15.76
CA GLU A 30 6.75 0.45 -15.11
C GLU A 30 6.47 0.27 -13.61
N VAL A 31 5.93 1.31 -12.96
CA VAL A 31 5.47 1.21 -11.58
C VAL A 31 4.31 0.23 -11.45
N GLU A 32 3.31 0.30 -12.32
CA GLU A 32 2.18 -0.63 -12.29
C GLU A 32 2.64 -2.08 -12.49
N GLU A 33 3.59 -2.33 -13.40
CA GLU A 33 4.20 -3.65 -13.59
C GLU A 33 4.98 -4.10 -12.36
N ALA A 34 5.71 -3.20 -11.70
CA ALA A 34 6.38 -3.50 -10.43
C ALA A 34 5.39 -3.83 -9.30
N LEU A 35 4.26 -3.11 -9.22
CA LEU A 35 3.20 -3.39 -8.26
C LEU A 35 2.55 -4.75 -8.52
N ARG A 36 2.31 -5.12 -9.79
CA ARG A 36 1.84 -6.47 -10.16
C ARG A 36 2.83 -7.55 -9.75
N ARG A 37 4.13 -7.38 -10.02
CA ARG A 37 5.17 -8.32 -9.56
C ARG A 37 5.20 -8.48 -8.04
N LEU A 38 4.97 -7.40 -7.29
CA LEU A 38 4.87 -7.47 -5.83
C LEU A 38 3.61 -8.22 -5.38
N ALA A 39 2.49 -8.05 -6.09
CA ALA A 39 1.25 -8.77 -5.82
C ALA A 39 1.37 -10.26 -6.14
N ASP A 40 1.97 -10.62 -7.28
CA ASP A 40 2.25 -12.01 -7.65
C ASP A 40 3.17 -12.70 -6.63
N ALA A 41 4.08 -11.93 -6.03
CA ALA A 41 4.95 -12.37 -4.94
C ALA A 41 4.27 -12.32 -3.55
N HIS A 42 2.96 -12.06 -3.47
CA HIS A 42 2.17 -11.97 -2.24
C HIS A 42 2.69 -10.94 -1.22
N VAL A 43 3.41 -9.91 -1.68
CA VAL A 43 3.92 -8.83 -0.83
C VAL A 43 2.84 -7.78 -0.54
N ILE A 44 1.93 -7.60 -1.49
CA ILE A 44 0.78 -6.68 -1.42
C ILE A 44 -0.43 -7.33 -2.09
N VAL A 45 -1.61 -6.77 -1.90
CA VAL A 45 -2.81 -7.11 -2.67
C VAL A 45 -3.30 -5.87 -3.40
N LEU A 46 -3.63 -6.05 -4.69
CA LEU A 46 -4.16 -5.00 -5.56
C LEU A 46 -5.69 -5.10 -5.63
N ALA A 47 -6.35 -3.97 -5.81
CA ALA A 47 -7.77 -3.95 -6.11
C ALA A 47 -8.01 -4.61 -7.48
N PRO A 48 -9.02 -5.50 -7.61
CA PRO A 48 -9.28 -6.29 -8.81
C PRO A 48 -9.28 -5.46 -10.08
N GLY A 49 -8.53 -5.90 -11.09
CA GLY A 49 -8.44 -5.23 -12.39
C GLY A 49 -7.66 -3.91 -12.40
N THR A 50 -7.01 -3.52 -11.30
CA THR A 50 -6.27 -2.25 -11.18
C THR A 50 -4.84 -2.46 -10.68
N ALA A 51 -4.08 -1.37 -10.63
CA ALA A 51 -2.79 -1.30 -9.92
C ALA A 51 -2.90 -0.57 -8.57
N SER A 52 -4.11 -0.36 -8.06
CA SER A 52 -4.35 0.27 -6.77
C SER A 52 -4.08 -0.72 -5.64
N VAL A 53 -3.33 -0.32 -4.62
CA VAL A 53 -3.00 -1.19 -3.49
C VAL A 53 -4.18 -1.22 -2.51
N TRP A 54 -4.69 -2.41 -2.20
CA TRP A 54 -5.68 -2.63 -1.13
C TRP A 54 -5.02 -3.01 0.19
N MET A 55 -4.01 -3.88 0.14
CA MET A 55 -3.35 -4.39 1.36
C MET A 55 -1.84 -4.39 1.17
N ALA A 56 -1.13 -3.95 2.20
CA ALA A 56 0.33 -4.01 2.29
C ALA A 56 0.68 -4.32 3.76
N ASN A 57 0.64 -5.60 4.12
CA ASN A 57 0.73 -6.06 5.51
C ASN A 57 1.85 -5.36 6.29
N PRO A 58 1.55 -4.77 7.46
CA PRO A 58 0.30 -4.91 8.23
C PRO A 58 -0.83 -3.93 7.83
N LEU A 59 -0.62 -3.03 6.87
CA LEU A 59 -1.53 -1.93 6.56
C LEU A 59 -2.66 -2.34 5.59
N SER A 60 -3.88 -1.91 5.88
CA SER A 60 -5.05 -1.98 5.00
C SER A 60 -5.42 -0.58 4.48
N ALA A 61 -5.66 -0.48 3.18
CA ALA A 61 -6.17 0.73 2.53
C ALA A 61 -7.71 0.82 2.57
N VAL A 62 -8.37 -0.27 2.98
CA VAL A 62 -9.82 -0.35 3.15
C VAL A 62 -10.12 -0.35 4.64
N PRO A 63 -11.13 0.39 5.13
CA PRO A 63 -11.52 0.35 6.52
C PRO A 63 -11.84 -1.08 6.99
N THR A 64 -11.30 -1.47 8.13
CA THR A 64 -11.57 -2.76 8.78
C THR A 64 -11.93 -2.54 10.25
N SER A 65 -12.42 -3.59 10.90
CA SER A 65 -12.63 -3.58 12.35
C SER A 65 -11.32 -3.63 13.16
N PHE A 66 -10.16 -3.76 12.49
CA PHE A 66 -8.85 -3.86 13.11
C PHE A 66 -8.15 -2.51 12.99
N GLN A 67 -8.04 -1.78 14.10
CA GLN A 67 -7.40 -0.47 14.12
C GLN A 67 -6.22 -0.48 15.09
N ALA A 68 -5.08 0.03 14.61
CA ALA A 68 -3.89 0.27 15.42
C ALA A 68 -3.70 1.78 15.60
N GLU A 69 -3.39 2.21 16.83
CA GLU A 69 -3.04 3.61 17.14
C GLU A 69 -1.60 3.69 17.65
N VAL A 70 -0.77 4.52 17.01
CA VAL A 70 0.62 4.79 17.42
C VAL A 70 0.86 6.29 17.34
N ASP A 71 1.36 6.88 18.41
CA ASP A 71 1.66 8.32 18.52
C ASP A 71 0.49 9.22 18.07
N GLY A 72 -0.73 8.85 18.43
CA GLY A 72 -1.96 9.60 18.09
C GLY A 72 -2.41 9.50 16.63
N ARG A 73 -1.80 8.61 15.83
CA ARG A 73 -2.20 8.31 14.46
C ARG A 73 -2.83 6.93 14.39
N ARG A 74 -3.84 6.78 13.54
CA ARG A 74 -4.60 5.52 13.36
C ARG A 74 -4.39 4.94 11.98
N TRP A 75 -4.30 3.61 11.93
CA TRP A 75 -4.26 2.81 10.71
C TRP A 75 -5.22 1.64 10.81
N TYR A 76 -5.65 1.12 9.66
CA TYR A 76 -6.39 -0.12 9.58
C TYR A 76 -5.43 -1.29 9.35
N GLY A 77 -5.61 -2.37 10.11
CA GLY A 77 -4.95 -3.65 9.94
C GLY A 77 -5.74 -4.60 9.03
N ASN A 78 -5.10 -5.62 8.48
CA ASN A 78 -5.77 -6.62 7.64
C ASN A 78 -6.40 -7.74 8.49
N CYS A 79 -5.86 -7.99 9.69
CA CYS A 79 -6.39 -8.95 10.65
C CYS A 79 -6.16 -8.52 12.10
N ILE A 80 -6.64 -9.34 13.04
CA ILE A 80 -6.50 -9.09 14.49
C ILE A 80 -5.04 -8.95 14.95
N TRP A 81 -4.09 -9.58 14.25
CA TRP A 81 -2.66 -9.51 14.59
C TRP A 81 -1.98 -8.22 14.15
N ASP A 82 -2.64 -7.42 13.29
CA ASP A 82 -2.12 -6.16 12.77
C ASP A 82 -2.64 -4.94 13.56
N ALA A 83 -3.45 -5.15 14.61
CA ALA A 83 -4.06 -4.11 15.44
C ALA A 83 -3.24 -3.82 16.70
#